data_AF-A0A3N1QRW3-F1
#
_entry.id   AF-A0A3N1QRW3-F1
#
_cell.length_a   1.000
_cell.length_b   1.000
_cell.length_c   1.000
_cell.angle_alpha   90.00
_cell.angle_beta   90.00
_cell.angle_gamma   90.00
#
_symmetry.space_group_name_H-M   'P 1'
#
loop_
_entity.id
_entity.type
_entity.pdbx_description
1 polymer ?
#
loop_
_entity_poly.entity_id
_entity_poly.type
_entity_poly.pdbx_seq_one_letter_code
_entity_poly.pdbx_strand_id
1 'polypeptide(L)'
;MKSERDGVNTEDWVVFDDDALRTANAKRLELLTPILIITTPACGFVTRTGPLPPYAPWWIILPAGMLLGFLISLLVRAGFAYTYRPFAANEKNFEVQIRGKTSRVADVTAAGVMVMSGDGVELAIRLRAGHGPWATLLLRNHDGPVLDAYHRDVLLAVIRGSSIVRPRDPYDKNGTFGRYNHPYTLDRADAESFVMNPPGPGDSRPWGQ
;
A
#
# COMPACT_ATOMS: atom_id res chain seq x y z
N MET A 1 31.74 3.82 22.00
CA MET A 1 31.49 4.28 20.63
C MET A 1 30.18 3.70 20.13
N LYS A 2 29.06 4.35 20.46
CA LYS A 2 27.71 3.91 20.09
C LYS A 2 27.15 4.95 19.13
N SER A 3 27.43 4.72 17.85
CA SER A 3 26.66 5.15 16.67
C SER A 3 25.78 6.39 16.89
N GLU A 4 26.43 7.53 16.85
CA GLU A 4 25.94 8.80 16.30
C GLU A 4 25.50 8.54 14.85
N ARG A 5 24.31 7.94 14.69
CA ARG A 5 23.59 7.85 13.42
C ARG A 5 22.30 8.62 13.59
N ASP A 6 22.32 9.77 12.92
CA ASP A 6 21.19 10.47 12.36
C ASP A 6 20.27 11.12 13.40
N GLY A 7 20.60 12.38 13.71
CA GLY A 7 19.64 13.41 14.10
C GLY A 7 18.61 13.64 13.00
N VAL A 8 17.78 12.64 12.72
CA VAL A 8 16.54 12.83 11.97
C VAL A 8 15.60 13.52 12.93
N ASN A 9 15.58 14.85 12.87
CA ASN A 9 14.59 15.65 13.57
C ASN A 9 13.21 15.21 13.06
N THR A 10 12.46 14.48 13.89
CA THR A 10 11.12 13.99 13.56
C THR A 10 10.12 15.12 13.29
N GLU A 11 10.47 16.36 13.63
CA GLU A 11 9.68 17.57 13.45
C GLU A 11 9.59 18.06 11.98
N ASP A 12 10.44 17.57 11.08
CA ASP A 12 10.49 18.03 9.68
C ASP A 12 9.77 17.11 8.68
N TRP A 13 9.19 16.02 9.16
CA TRP A 13 8.50 15.04 8.32
C TRP A 13 6.99 15.27 8.34
N VAL A 14 6.43 15.57 7.18
CA VAL A 14 4.99 15.61 6.96
C VAL A 14 4.53 14.18 6.73
N VAL A 15 3.85 13.61 7.73
CA VAL A 15 3.32 12.25 7.69
C VAL A 15 1.92 12.28 7.11
N PHE A 16 1.70 11.52 6.05
CA PHE A 16 0.39 11.31 5.45
C PHE A 16 -0.27 10.16 6.21
N ASP A 17 -1.18 10.51 7.12
CA ASP A 17 -1.86 9.53 7.92
C ASP A 17 -3.02 8.92 7.15
N ASP A 18 -2.81 7.72 6.60
CA ASP A 18 -3.86 6.91 5.98
C ASP A 18 -4.68 6.15 7.07
N ASP A 19 -5.10 6.87 8.10
CA ASP A 19 -5.76 6.31 9.28
C ASP A 19 -7.07 5.59 8.92
N ALA A 20 -7.80 6.13 7.93
CA ALA A 20 -8.97 5.48 7.36
C ALA A 20 -8.63 4.11 6.74
N LEU A 21 -7.53 4.04 5.99
CA LEU A 21 -7.06 2.83 5.32
C LEU A 21 -6.54 1.81 6.36
N ARG A 22 -5.87 2.28 7.41
CA ARG A 22 -5.43 1.45 8.54
C ARG A 22 -6.60 0.89 9.31
N THR A 23 -7.61 1.71 9.61
CA THR A 23 -8.81 1.30 10.35
C THR A 23 -9.63 0.30 9.56
N ALA A 24 -9.85 0.54 8.26
CA ALA A 24 -10.55 -0.38 7.37
C ALA A 24 -9.83 -1.74 7.29
N ASN A 25 -8.50 -1.73 7.17
CA ASN A 25 -7.71 -2.96 7.10
C ASN A 25 -7.57 -3.67 8.45
N ALA A 26 -7.51 -2.94 9.57
CA ALA A 26 -7.49 -3.51 10.92
C ALA A 26 -8.77 -4.31 11.19
N LYS A 27 -9.95 -3.78 10.83
CA LYS A 27 -11.22 -4.50 10.94
C LYS A 27 -11.22 -5.81 10.13
N ARG A 28 -10.67 -5.78 8.90
CA ARG A 28 -10.52 -7.00 8.07
C ARG A 28 -9.59 -8.03 8.69
N LEU A 29 -8.47 -7.59 9.28
CA LEU A 29 -7.52 -8.45 9.98
C LEU A 29 -8.13 -9.07 11.24
N GLU A 30 -8.90 -8.30 12.02
CA GLU A 30 -9.62 -8.79 13.19
C GLU A 30 -10.62 -9.89 12.84
N LEU A 31 -11.32 -9.76 11.69
CA LEU A 31 -12.24 -10.77 11.21
C LEU A 31 -11.53 -12.04 10.71
N LEU A 32 -10.35 -11.92 10.08
CA LEU A 32 -9.60 -13.04 9.52
C LEU A 32 -8.83 -13.84 10.58
N THR A 33 -8.34 -13.20 11.64
CA THR A 33 -7.59 -13.86 12.71
C THR A 33 -8.32 -15.08 13.31
N PRO A 34 -9.58 -15.01 13.76
CA PRO A 34 -10.27 -16.18 14.31
C PRO A 34 -10.49 -17.27 13.25
N ILE A 35 -10.77 -16.90 11.99
CA ILE A 35 -10.91 -17.85 10.88
C ILE A 35 -9.61 -18.63 10.68
N LEU A 36 -8.47 -17.96 10.65
CA LEU A 36 -7.15 -18.60 10.50
C LEU A 36 -6.86 -19.55 11.67
N ILE A 37 -7.12 -19.11 12.90
CA ILE A 37 -6.86 -19.92 14.10
C ILE A 37 -7.75 -21.18 14.14
N ILE A 38 -9.01 -21.09 13.68
CA ILE A 38 -9.96 -22.21 13.68
C ILE A 38 -9.75 -23.15 12.48
N THR A 39 -9.46 -22.62 11.29
CA THR A 39 -9.31 -23.44 10.07
C THR A 39 -7.98 -24.17 9.98
N THR A 40 -6.90 -23.63 10.56
CA THR A 40 -5.57 -24.30 10.58
C THR A 40 -5.61 -25.70 11.20
N PRO A 41 -6.20 -25.92 12.40
CA PRO A 41 -6.35 -27.26 12.95
C PRO A 41 -7.33 -28.12 12.13
N ALA A 42 -8.37 -27.54 11.51
CA ALA A 42 -9.31 -28.26 10.65
C ALA A 42 -8.65 -28.85 9.40
N CYS A 43 -7.65 -28.18 8.81
CA CYS A 43 -6.85 -28.73 7.71
C CYS A 43 -6.12 -30.02 8.08
N GLY A 44 -5.69 -30.18 9.34
CA GLY A 44 -5.13 -31.44 9.84
C GLY A 44 -6.13 -32.60 9.88
N PHE A 45 -7.44 -32.31 9.88
CA PHE A 45 -8.50 -33.33 9.81
C PHE A 45 -8.92 -33.67 8.38
N VAL A 46 -8.80 -32.74 7.43
CA VAL A 46 -9.23 -32.94 6.03
C VAL A 46 -8.19 -33.69 5.20
N THR A 47 -6.90 -33.61 5.54
CA THR A 47 -5.83 -34.40 4.90
C THR A 47 -5.78 -35.87 5.35
N ARG A 48 -6.85 -36.37 5.97
CA ARG A 48 -7.08 -37.76 6.44
C ARG A 48 -7.15 -38.83 5.34
N THR A 49 -6.54 -38.61 4.17
CA THR A 49 -6.43 -39.61 3.10
C THR A 49 -5.08 -40.35 3.07
N GLY A 50 -4.19 -40.12 4.05
CA GLY A 50 -2.90 -40.82 4.19
C GLY A 50 -2.62 -41.36 5.60
N PRO A 51 -1.75 -42.38 5.75
CA PRO A 51 -1.47 -43.02 7.04
C PRO A 51 -0.62 -42.11 7.92
N LEU A 52 -1.27 -41.36 8.81
CA LEU A 52 -0.60 -40.78 9.98
C LEU A 52 -0.15 -41.91 10.93
N PRO A 53 0.93 -41.71 11.71
CA PRO A 53 1.28 -42.64 12.77
C PRO A 53 0.07 -42.83 13.70
N PRO A 54 -0.31 -44.08 14.05
CA PRO A 54 -1.57 -44.41 14.73
C PRO A 54 -1.73 -43.86 16.16
N TYR A 55 -0.80 -43.01 16.60
CA TYR A 55 -0.66 -42.53 17.97
C TYR A 55 -0.41 -41.02 18.06
N ALA A 56 -0.50 -40.24 16.97
CA ALA A 56 -0.47 -38.78 17.11
C ALA A 56 -1.76 -38.35 17.82
N PRO A 57 -1.70 -38.00 19.12
CA PRO A 57 -2.90 -37.84 19.89
C PRO A 57 -3.49 -36.47 19.59
N TRP A 58 -4.82 -36.42 19.44
CA TRP A 58 -5.56 -35.21 19.07
C TRP A 58 -5.30 -34.03 20.03
N TRP A 59 -4.95 -34.32 21.30
CA TRP A 59 -4.56 -33.31 22.29
C TRP A 59 -3.20 -32.65 22.02
N ILE A 60 -2.37 -33.18 21.11
CA ILE A 60 -1.16 -32.50 20.58
C ILE A 60 -1.50 -31.78 19.28
N ILE A 61 -2.26 -32.42 18.38
CA ILE A 61 -2.56 -31.88 17.04
C ILE A 61 -3.35 -30.57 17.13
N LEU A 62 -4.36 -30.51 18.01
CA LEU A 62 -5.17 -29.30 18.19
C LEU A 62 -4.35 -28.09 18.66
N PRO A 63 -3.61 -28.15 19.80
CA PRO A 63 -2.82 -26.99 20.24
C PRO A 63 -1.69 -26.65 19.27
N ALA A 64 -1.06 -27.65 18.62
CA ALA A 64 -0.06 -27.39 17.59
C ALA A 64 -0.64 -26.64 16.37
N GLY A 65 -1.83 -27.05 15.91
CA GLY A 65 -2.54 -26.37 14.82
C GLY A 65 -2.99 -24.96 15.19
N MET A 66 -3.47 -24.75 16.42
CA MET A 66 -3.81 -23.42 16.93
C MET A 66 -2.57 -22.51 17.05
N LEU A 67 -1.46 -23.04 17.55
CA LEU A 67 -0.19 -22.30 17.63
C LEU A 67 0.29 -21.91 16.23
N LEU A 68 0.22 -22.81 15.26
CA LEU A 68 0.57 -22.51 13.86
C LEU A 68 -0.35 -21.42 13.28
N GLY A 69 -1.67 -21.53 13.45
CA GLY A 69 -2.63 -20.53 12.98
C GLY A 69 -2.40 -19.16 13.63
N PHE A 70 -2.05 -19.14 14.92
CA PHE A 70 -1.68 -17.93 15.64
C PHE A 70 -0.39 -17.31 15.07
N LEU A 71 0.66 -18.10 14.83
CA LEU A 71 1.90 -17.64 14.23
C LEU A 71 1.68 -17.07 12.82
N ILE A 72 0.87 -17.75 11.99
CA ILE A 72 0.48 -17.24 10.66
C ILE A 72 -0.24 -15.91 10.79
N SER A 73 -1.19 -15.78 11.73
CA SER A 73 -1.89 -14.52 11.99
C SER A 73 -0.92 -13.39 12.39
N LEU A 74 0.08 -13.67 13.23
CA LEU A 74 1.12 -12.68 13.58
C LEU A 74 1.94 -12.25 12.36
N LEU A 75 2.35 -13.20 11.51
CA LEU A 75 3.08 -12.91 10.28
C LEU A 75 2.24 -12.06 9.31
N VAL A 76 0.96 -12.38 9.15
CA VAL A 76 0.03 -11.59 8.33
C VAL A 76 -0.08 -10.17 8.88
N ARG A 77 -0.28 -9.99 10.19
CA ARG A 77 -0.34 -8.66 10.83
C ARG A 77 0.96 -7.87 10.66
N ALA A 78 2.12 -8.51 10.86
CA ALA A 78 3.41 -7.87 10.67
C ALA A 78 3.64 -7.45 9.20
N GLY A 79 3.29 -8.32 8.25
CA GLY A 79 3.33 -8.03 6.82
C GLY A 79 2.41 -6.88 6.42
N PHE A 80 1.20 -6.81 7.00
CA PHE A 80 0.29 -5.69 6.83
C PHE A 80 0.86 -4.39 7.41
N ALA A 81 1.33 -4.42 8.66
CA ALA A 81 1.94 -3.25 9.30
C ALA A 81 3.14 -2.71 8.51
N TYR A 82 3.92 -3.60 7.88
CA TYR A 82 5.01 -3.23 6.98
C TYR A 82 4.51 -2.64 5.64
N THR A 83 3.46 -3.23 5.06
CA THR A 83 2.89 -2.84 3.77
C THR A 83 2.21 -1.47 3.82
N TYR A 84 1.57 -1.15 4.96
CA TYR A 84 0.80 0.07 5.21
C TYR A 84 1.47 0.99 6.24
N ARG A 85 2.82 1.02 6.24
CA ARG A 85 3.53 2.10 6.91
C ARG A 85 3.20 3.43 6.21
N PRO A 86 2.97 4.52 6.97
CA PRO A 86 2.54 5.78 6.39
C PRO A 86 3.59 6.31 5.44
N PHE A 87 3.13 7.00 4.41
CA PHE A 87 4.01 7.79 3.56
C PHE A 87 4.39 9.06 4.32
N ALA A 88 5.65 9.47 4.22
CA ALA A 88 6.08 10.75 4.77
C ALA A 88 6.92 11.51 3.76
N ALA A 89 6.85 12.83 3.77
CA ALA A 89 7.67 13.70 2.93
C ALA A 89 8.39 14.73 3.80
N ASN A 90 9.63 15.01 3.45
CA ASN A 90 10.41 16.09 4.03
C ASN A 90 10.64 17.14 2.94
N GLU A 91 9.94 18.26 3.05
CA GLU A 91 10.01 19.36 2.08
C GLU A 91 11.40 20.01 2.04
N LYS A 92 12.07 20.14 3.21
CA LYS A 92 13.36 20.83 3.32
C LYS A 92 14.48 20.07 2.62
N ASN A 93 14.48 18.74 2.76
CA ASN A 93 15.54 17.88 2.26
C ASN A 93 15.20 17.23 0.90
N PHE A 94 13.99 17.46 0.37
CA PHE A 94 13.48 16.78 -0.83
C PHE A 94 13.56 15.25 -0.71
N GLU A 95 13.11 14.73 0.42
CA GLU A 95 13.09 13.30 0.71
C GLU A 95 11.68 12.78 0.92
N VAL A 96 11.48 11.51 0.59
CA VAL A 96 10.23 10.79 0.84
C VAL A 96 10.54 9.47 1.55
N GLN A 97 9.62 9.07 2.41
CA GLN A 97 9.66 7.79 3.09
C GLN A 97 8.55 6.89 2.55
N ILE A 98 8.96 5.83 1.86
CA ILE A 98 8.07 4.81 1.31
C ILE A 98 8.32 3.51 2.09
N ARG A 99 7.31 3.07 2.85
CA ARG A 99 7.37 1.90 3.73
C ARG A 99 8.54 1.90 4.73
N GLY A 100 8.87 3.07 5.26
CA GLY A 100 9.99 3.25 6.17
C GLY A 100 11.37 3.27 5.50
N LYS A 101 11.46 3.21 4.17
CA LYS A 101 12.69 3.47 3.43
C LYS A 101 12.70 4.92 2.95
N THR A 102 13.72 5.68 3.35
CA THR A 102 13.96 7.04 2.84
C THR A 102 14.55 6.96 1.44
N SER A 103 14.07 7.82 0.54
CA SER A 103 14.52 7.96 -0.85
C SER A 103 14.39 9.42 -1.24
N ARG A 104 15.16 9.87 -2.23
CA ARG A 104 15.01 11.25 -2.71
C ARG A 104 13.71 11.37 -3.48
N VAL A 105 13.10 12.55 -3.47
CA VAL A 105 11.90 12.83 -4.29
C VAL A 105 12.17 12.51 -5.78
N ALA A 106 13.37 12.83 -6.27
CA ALA A 106 13.80 12.53 -7.64
C ALA A 106 13.85 11.01 -7.96
N ASP A 107 13.98 10.15 -6.94
CA ASP A 107 14.00 8.69 -7.11
C ASP A 107 12.59 8.11 -7.26
N VAL A 108 11.54 8.92 -7.06
CA VAL A 108 10.16 8.53 -7.34
C VAL A 108 9.97 8.49 -8.86
N THR A 109 9.83 7.29 -9.41
CA THR A 109 9.85 7.05 -10.87
C THR A 109 8.53 6.59 -11.44
N ALA A 110 7.59 6.16 -10.60
CA ALA A 110 6.29 5.69 -11.08
C ALA A 110 5.14 6.18 -10.20
N ALA A 111 4.05 6.55 -10.85
CA ALA A 111 2.74 6.82 -10.26
C ALA A 111 1.68 5.91 -10.85
N GLY A 112 0.68 5.60 -10.06
CA GLY A 112 -0.50 4.91 -10.56
C GLY A 112 -1.76 5.22 -9.75
N VAL A 113 -2.90 4.82 -10.29
CA VAL A 113 -4.21 4.97 -9.65
C VAL A 113 -4.63 3.63 -9.07
N MET A 114 -5.20 3.66 -7.88
CA MET A 114 -5.88 2.53 -7.28
C MET A 114 -7.29 2.95 -6.92
N VAL A 115 -8.25 2.23 -7.51
CA VAL A 115 -9.65 2.32 -7.13
C VAL A 115 -9.89 1.20 -6.12
N MET A 116 -10.33 1.57 -4.93
CA MET A 116 -10.69 0.63 -3.89
C MET A 116 -12.21 0.49 -3.89
N SER A 117 -12.67 -0.73 -4.14
CA SER A 117 -14.08 -1.11 -4.11
C SER A 117 -14.49 -1.51 -2.69
N GLY A 118 -15.42 -0.77 -2.10
CA GLY A 118 -16.05 -1.00 -0.78
C GLY A 118 -17.44 -0.36 -0.72
N ASP A 119 -17.92 0.00 0.48
CA ASP A 119 -19.20 0.71 0.70
C ASP A 119 -19.26 2.12 0.06
N GLY A 120 -18.17 2.54 -0.59
CA GLY A 120 -18.07 3.63 -1.54
C GLY A 120 -16.85 3.45 -2.45
N VAL A 121 -16.79 4.22 -3.55
CA VAL A 121 -15.60 4.25 -4.42
C VAL A 121 -14.55 5.10 -3.74
N GLU A 122 -13.50 4.45 -3.24
CA GLU A 122 -12.31 5.11 -2.69
C GLU A 122 -11.24 5.25 -3.76
N LEU A 123 -10.59 6.41 -3.80
CA LEU A 123 -9.62 6.77 -4.82
C LEU A 123 -8.29 7.11 -4.16
N ALA A 124 -7.27 6.33 -4.54
CA ALA A 124 -5.92 6.45 -4.03
C ALA A 124 -4.91 6.62 -5.15
N ILE A 125 -3.86 7.41 -4.88
CA ILE A 125 -2.67 7.45 -5.71
C ILE A 125 -1.62 6.50 -5.14
N ARG A 126 -0.89 5.83 -6.02
CA ARG A 126 0.24 4.99 -5.66
C ARG A 126 1.52 5.61 -6.20
N LEU A 127 2.55 5.66 -5.36
CA LEU A 127 3.88 6.16 -5.71
C LEU A 127 4.93 5.10 -5.45
N ARG A 128 5.96 5.03 -6.30
CA ARG A 128 7.08 4.10 -6.14
C ARG A 128 8.41 4.80 -6.45
N ALA A 129 9.39 4.56 -5.57
CA ALA A 129 10.77 4.94 -5.82
C ALA A 129 11.56 3.79 -6.47
N GLY A 130 12.12 4.02 -7.66
CA GLY A 130 12.84 3.01 -8.45
C GLY A 130 12.04 1.70 -8.63
N HIS A 131 12.67 0.57 -8.29
CA HIS A 131 12.03 -0.76 -8.25
C HIS A 131 11.51 -1.15 -6.85
N GLY A 132 11.33 -0.15 -5.97
CA GLY A 132 10.88 -0.35 -4.59
C GLY A 132 9.40 -0.72 -4.46
N PRO A 133 8.89 -0.82 -3.24
CA PRO A 133 7.48 -1.03 -3.00
C PRO A 133 6.65 0.22 -3.36
N TRP A 134 5.36 0.00 -3.61
CA TRP A 134 4.40 1.09 -3.76
C TRP A 134 3.94 1.61 -2.38
N ALA A 135 4.01 2.92 -2.18
CA ALA A 135 3.17 3.64 -1.23
C ALA A 135 1.81 3.87 -1.86
N THR A 136 0.75 3.82 -1.05
CA THR A 136 -0.62 4.13 -1.46
C THR A 136 -1.07 5.27 -0.55
N LEU A 137 -1.58 6.35 -1.10
CA LEU A 137 -2.16 7.46 -0.36
C LEU A 137 -3.62 7.65 -0.79
N LEU A 138 -4.52 7.75 0.17
CA LEU A 138 -5.93 7.99 -0.12
C LEU A 138 -6.16 9.47 -0.45
N LEU A 139 -6.72 9.75 -1.62
CA LEU A 139 -7.06 11.12 -2.04
C LEU A 139 -8.51 11.46 -1.72
N ARG A 140 -9.39 10.48 -1.87
CA ARG A 140 -10.83 10.65 -1.74
C ARG A 140 -11.48 9.39 -1.19
N ASN A 141 -12.42 9.57 -0.27
CA ASN A 141 -13.34 8.55 0.21
C ASN A 141 -14.78 8.91 -0.19
N HIS A 142 -15.75 8.14 0.31
CA HIS A 142 -17.16 8.39 0.05
C HIS A 142 -17.68 9.73 0.61
N ASP A 143 -17.09 10.21 1.71
CA ASP A 143 -17.46 11.47 2.36
C ASP A 143 -16.87 12.70 1.65
N GLY A 144 -15.77 12.53 0.90
CA GLY A 144 -15.11 13.61 0.17
C GLY A 144 -13.59 13.48 0.08
N PRO A 145 -12.88 14.60 -0.19
CA PRO A 145 -11.43 14.65 -0.18
C PRO A 145 -10.88 14.30 1.21
N VAL A 146 -9.84 13.46 1.25
CA VAL A 146 -9.21 13.02 2.52
C VAL A 146 -8.04 13.93 2.90
N LEU A 147 -7.32 14.47 1.90
CA LEU A 147 -6.20 15.37 2.13
C LEU A 147 -6.68 16.81 2.32
N ASP A 148 -6.25 17.44 3.42
CA ASP A 148 -6.35 18.88 3.58
C ASP A 148 -5.48 19.63 2.56
N ALA A 149 -5.59 20.97 2.53
CA ALA A 149 -4.86 21.78 1.57
C ALA A 149 -3.34 21.67 1.75
N TYR A 150 -2.85 21.62 2.99
CA TYR A 150 -1.42 21.55 3.29
C TYR A 150 -0.82 20.23 2.79
N HIS A 151 -1.37 19.09 3.18
CA HIS A 151 -0.90 17.77 2.75
C HIS A 151 -0.97 17.62 1.23
N ARG A 152 -2.01 18.18 0.60
CA ARG A 152 -2.11 18.19 -0.86
C ARG A 152 -0.99 18.98 -1.51
N ASP A 153 -0.66 20.16 -1.01
CA ASP A 153 0.44 20.98 -1.52
C ASP A 153 1.80 20.28 -1.35
N VAL A 154 2.02 19.61 -0.23
CA VAL A 154 3.22 18.77 0.00
C VAL A 154 3.30 17.63 -1.02
N LEU A 155 2.19 16.92 -1.23
CA LEU A 155 2.13 15.83 -2.21
C LEU A 155 2.38 16.33 -3.64
N LEU A 156 1.85 17.49 -4.00
CA LEU A 156 2.09 18.13 -5.28
C LEU A 156 3.56 18.53 -5.44
N ALA A 157 4.20 19.05 -4.39
CA ALA A 157 5.63 19.36 -4.40
C ALA A 157 6.47 18.08 -4.64
N VAL A 158 6.12 16.97 -3.99
CA VAL A 158 6.75 15.66 -4.23
C VAL A 158 6.56 15.22 -5.68
N ILE A 159 5.34 15.27 -6.22
CA ILE A 159 5.06 14.86 -7.60
C ILE A 159 5.84 15.73 -8.60
N ARG A 160 5.86 17.04 -8.40
CA ARG A 160 6.59 17.97 -9.28
C ARG A 160 8.10 17.74 -9.25
N GLY A 161 8.67 17.45 -8.08
CA GLY A 161 10.09 17.14 -7.92
C GLY A 161 10.49 15.73 -8.37
N SER A 162 9.53 14.88 -8.71
CA SER A 162 9.78 13.47 -9.06
C SER A 162 10.22 13.26 -10.51
N SER A 163 10.75 12.07 -10.78
CA SER A 163 11.09 11.58 -12.12
C SER A 163 10.01 10.62 -12.66
N ILE A 164 8.74 10.86 -12.32
CA ILE A 164 7.63 9.99 -12.70
C ILE A 164 7.46 9.98 -14.22
N VAL A 165 7.59 8.78 -14.80
CA VAL A 165 7.37 8.54 -16.22
C VAL A 165 6.49 7.31 -16.39
N ARG A 166 5.49 7.43 -17.26
CA ARG A 166 4.63 6.30 -17.64
C ARG A 166 5.51 5.19 -18.25
N PRO A 167 5.39 3.93 -17.79
CA PRO A 167 6.13 2.82 -18.40
C PRO A 167 5.87 2.77 -19.90
N ARG A 168 6.92 2.46 -20.66
CA ARG A 168 6.84 2.26 -22.11
C ARG A 168 7.05 0.78 -22.42
N ASP A 169 6.26 0.29 -23.36
CA ASP A 169 6.44 -1.07 -23.87
C ASP A 169 7.70 -1.09 -24.76
N PRO A 170 8.56 -2.14 -24.67
CA PRO A 170 9.69 -2.31 -25.60
C PRO A 170 9.30 -2.22 -27.09
N TYR A 171 8.07 -2.61 -27.42
CA TYR A 171 7.53 -2.58 -28.77
C TYR A 171 6.82 -1.26 -29.13
N ASP A 172 6.63 -0.35 -28.17
CA ASP A 172 6.01 0.97 -28.36
C ASP A 172 7.02 2.11 -28.10
N LYS A 173 7.99 2.25 -29.02
CA LYS A 173 9.07 3.25 -28.92
C LYS A 173 8.54 4.69 -28.86
N ASN A 174 7.39 4.95 -29.47
CA ASN A 174 6.80 6.28 -29.54
C ASN A 174 5.87 6.57 -28.36
N GLY A 175 5.57 5.57 -27.52
CA GLY A 175 4.67 5.70 -26.37
C GLY A 175 3.21 5.95 -26.74
N THR A 176 2.83 5.68 -27.99
CA THR A 176 1.50 5.94 -28.53
C THR A 176 0.43 5.12 -27.81
N PHE A 177 0.81 3.91 -27.37
CA PHE A 177 -0.07 2.94 -26.71
C PHE A 177 0.20 2.81 -25.22
N GLY A 178 1.11 3.60 -24.64
CA GLY A 178 1.49 3.48 -23.24
C GLY A 178 0.31 3.55 -22.26
N ARG A 179 -0.74 4.31 -22.59
CA ARG A 179 -1.99 4.36 -21.80
C ARG A 179 -2.81 3.08 -21.90
N TYR A 180 -2.90 2.45 -23.07
CA TYR A 180 -3.61 1.19 -23.26
C TYR A 180 -2.87 0.01 -22.62
N ASN A 181 -1.53 -0.01 -22.72
CA ASN A 181 -0.71 -1.07 -22.15
C ASN A 181 -0.55 -0.95 -20.63
N HIS A 182 -0.66 0.27 -20.09
CA HIS A 182 -0.53 0.55 -18.67
C HIS A 182 -1.66 1.47 -18.15
N PRO A 183 -2.92 1.00 -18.16
CA PRO A 183 -4.13 1.83 -17.97
C PRO A 183 -4.26 2.50 -16.60
N TYR A 184 -3.54 2.01 -15.60
CA TYR A 184 -3.56 2.56 -14.24
C TYR A 184 -2.28 3.33 -13.90
N THR A 185 -1.43 3.64 -14.87
CA THR A 185 -0.19 4.39 -14.64
C THR A 185 -0.34 5.83 -15.08
N LEU A 186 0.23 6.73 -14.28
CA LEU A 186 0.18 8.16 -14.52
C LEU A 186 1.57 8.65 -14.90
N ASP A 187 1.63 9.57 -15.87
CA ASP A 187 2.79 10.43 -16.00
C ASP A 187 2.72 11.55 -14.94
N ARG A 188 3.78 12.35 -14.83
CA ARG A 188 3.87 13.38 -13.80
C ARG A 188 2.75 14.43 -13.91
N ALA A 189 2.37 14.83 -15.12
CA ALA A 189 1.34 15.85 -15.34
C ALA A 189 -0.06 15.29 -15.04
N ASP A 190 -0.34 14.07 -15.48
CA ASP A 190 -1.56 13.35 -15.17
C ASP A 190 -1.67 13.10 -13.64
N ALA A 191 -0.56 12.79 -12.96
CA ALA A 191 -0.52 12.63 -11.51
C ALA A 191 -0.78 13.93 -10.75
N GLU A 192 -0.22 15.05 -11.21
CA GLU A 192 -0.49 16.37 -10.64
C GLU A 192 -1.98 16.75 -10.80
N SER A 193 -2.53 16.58 -12.01
CA SER A 193 -3.94 16.82 -12.29
C SER A 193 -4.85 15.95 -11.42
N PHE A 194 -4.49 14.68 -11.25
CA PHE A 194 -5.23 13.73 -10.44
C PHE A 194 -5.27 14.07 -8.95
N VAL A 195 -4.17 14.57 -8.39
CA VAL A 195 -4.12 15.03 -6.99
C VAL A 195 -4.89 16.33 -6.80
N MET A 196 -4.84 17.24 -7.78
CA MET A 196 -5.58 18.50 -7.73
C MET A 196 -7.10 18.29 -7.79
N ASN A 197 -7.55 17.45 -8.72
CA ASN A 197 -8.97 17.22 -8.99
C ASN A 197 -9.26 15.71 -9.05
N PRO A 198 -9.29 15.02 -7.90
CA PRO A 198 -9.63 13.59 -7.87
C PRO A 198 -11.09 13.42 -8.31
N PRO A 199 -11.35 12.69 -9.41
CA PRO A 199 -12.71 12.56 -9.95
C PRO A 199 -13.62 11.85 -8.96
N GLY A 200 -14.89 12.21 -8.99
CA GLY A 200 -15.94 11.63 -8.18
C GLY A 200 -16.54 10.35 -8.78
N PRO A 201 -17.45 9.70 -8.04
CA PRO A 201 -18.25 8.61 -8.56
C PRO A 201 -19.05 9.06 -9.79
N GLY A 202 -18.90 8.35 -10.91
CA GLY A 202 -19.62 8.65 -12.16
C GLY A 202 -18.90 9.60 -13.12
N ASP A 203 -17.81 10.24 -12.68
CA ASP A 203 -17.00 11.09 -13.56
C ASP A 203 -16.22 10.24 -14.58
N SER A 204 -16.01 10.80 -15.77
CA SER A 204 -15.14 10.19 -16.78
C SER A 204 -13.73 10.05 -16.22
N ARG A 205 -13.23 8.82 -16.13
CA ARG A 205 -11.90 8.54 -15.59
C ARG A 205 -10.84 9.03 -16.57
N PRO A 206 -9.91 9.92 -16.16
CA PRO A 206 -8.82 10.36 -17.02
C PRO A 206 -7.76 9.26 -17.25
N TRP A 207 -7.82 8.16 -16.49
CA TRP A 207 -6.99 6.97 -16.67
C TRP A 207 -7.81 5.83 -17.29
N GLY A 208 -7.35 5.31 -18.44
CA GLY A 208 -7.93 4.12 -19.08
C GLY A 208 -9.07 4.34 -20.08
N GLN A 209 -9.03 5.42 -20.88
CA GLN A 209 -9.76 5.46 -22.16
C GLN A 209 -8.94 4.82 -23.27
#